data_AF-A0A9E6E2E5-F1
#
_entry.id   AF-A0A9E6E2E5-F1
#
_cell.length_a   1.000
_cell.length_b   1.000
_cell.length_c   1.000
_cell.angle_alpha   90.00
_cell.angle_beta   90.00
_cell.angle_gamma   90.00
#
_symmetry.space_group_name_H-M   'P 1'
#
loop_
_entity.id
_entity.type
_entity.pdbx_description
1 polymer ?
#
loop_
_entity_poly.entity_id
_entity_poly.type
_entity_poly.pdbx_seq_one_letter_code
_entity_poly.pdbx_strand_id
1 'polypeptide(L)'
;MWSLTSSLQPEQWTRVKHQLKPALKDYFNDAERAVQQGREQVFRLGETVMLLRAEPLSEGRHELVVVALVGEMAAGTLGAVNHARAHGFDSIRAHFFRPGAERYIRKQLKLPVEEIARRGDERVLRIRFADMGGRSSSQSRQSNITTTTNTSGSAAAGRDNYGVMLAGVNDSDINLTMNVIKLRNVCFHQKPSR
;
A
#
# COMPACT_ATOMS: atom_id res chain seq x y z
N MET A 1 -7.60 -5.76 -6.65
CA MET A 1 -6.24 -6.27 -6.39
C MET A 1 -5.27 -5.16 -6.76
N TRP A 2 -4.64 -4.48 -5.80
CA TRP A 2 -3.68 -3.42 -6.10
C TRP A 2 -2.33 -4.04 -6.45
N SER A 3 -1.79 -3.75 -7.64
CA SER A 3 -0.42 -4.10 -7.98
C SER A 3 0.52 -3.33 -7.06
N LEU A 4 1.44 -4.02 -6.38
CA LEU A 4 2.48 -3.44 -5.52
C LEU A 4 3.60 -2.73 -6.31
N THR A 5 3.44 -2.56 -7.63
CA THR A 5 4.45 -1.90 -8.46
C THR A 5 4.39 -0.39 -8.32
N SER A 6 5.51 0.23 -7.95
CA SER A 6 5.68 1.68 -8.01
C SER A 6 5.47 2.17 -9.45
N SER A 7 4.49 3.05 -9.68
CA SER A 7 4.29 3.75 -10.95
C SER A 7 5.15 5.01 -11.08
N LEU A 8 5.94 5.34 -10.06
CA LEU A 8 6.81 6.51 -10.06
C LEU A 8 8.01 6.30 -10.97
N GLN A 9 8.21 7.24 -11.89
CA GLN A 9 9.37 7.28 -12.78
C GLN A 9 10.40 8.23 -12.19
N PRO A 10 11.68 7.82 -12.02
CA PRO A 10 12.75 8.74 -11.64
C PRO A 10 12.83 9.90 -12.63
N GLU A 11 13.05 11.11 -12.12
CA GLU A 11 13.12 12.33 -12.92
C GLU A 11 14.36 13.15 -12.53
N GLN A 12 14.86 13.96 -13.47
CA GLN A 12 16.01 14.82 -13.23
C GLN A 12 15.58 16.13 -12.56
N TRP A 13 16.23 16.46 -11.43
CA TRP A 13 16.01 17.72 -10.71
C TRP A 13 16.08 18.95 -11.60
N THR A 14 17.07 19.02 -12.48
CA THR A 14 17.28 20.16 -13.39
C THR A 14 16.07 20.46 -14.29
N ARG A 15 15.27 19.44 -14.62
CA ARG A 15 14.08 19.58 -15.48
C ARG A 15 12.85 20.10 -14.73
N VAL A 16 12.75 19.84 -13.43
CA VAL A 16 11.51 20.09 -12.67
C VAL A 16 11.68 21.01 -11.46
N LYS A 17 12.90 21.42 -11.12
CA LYS A 17 13.17 22.28 -9.95
C LYS A 17 12.32 23.55 -9.94
N HIS A 18 12.13 24.19 -11.10
CA HIS A 18 11.30 25.39 -11.20
C HIS A 18 9.82 25.11 -10.91
N GLN A 19 9.32 23.90 -11.24
CA GLN A 19 7.97 23.48 -10.91
C GLN A 19 7.82 23.24 -9.41
N LEU A 20 8.84 22.67 -8.76
CA LEU A 20 8.83 22.36 -7.31
C LEU A 20 9.07 23.58 -6.42
N LYS A 21 9.71 24.64 -6.94
CA LYS A 21 10.08 25.85 -6.17
C LYS A 21 8.92 26.45 -5.36
N PRO A 22 7.67 26.57 -5.87
CA PRO A 22 6.55 27.08 -5.09
C PRO A 22 6.15 26.20 -3.90
N ALA A 23 6.31 24.87 -4.02
CA ALA A 23 6.02 23.94 -2.94
C ALA A 23 7.12 23.93 -1.88
N LEU A 24 8.38 24.09 -2.31
CA LEU A 24 9.55 24.06 -1.43
C LEU A 24 9.76 25.36 -0.65
N LYS A 25 9.31 26.52 -1.18
CA LYS A 25 9.51 27.84 -0.57
C LYS A 25 10.99 28.05 -0.19
N ASP A 26 11.28 28.37 1.08
CA ASP A 26 12.62 28.63 1.59
C ASP A 26 13.51 27.37 1.62
N TYR A 27 12.91 26.17 1.58
CA TYR A 27 13.64 24.90 1.53
C TYR A 27 14.23 24.58 0.15
N PHE A 28 13.97 25.40 -0.88
CA PHE A 28 14.40 25.13 -2.25
C PHE A 28 15.91 24.88 -2.41
N ASN A 29 16.74 25.71 -1.79
CA ASN A 29 18.19 25.59 -1.89
C ASN A 29 18.72 24.37 -1.11
N ASP A 30 18.09 24.03 0.00
CA ASP A 30 18.43 22.85 0.81
C ASP A 30 18.07 21.56 0.08
N ALA A 31 16.89 21.53 -0.55
CA ALA A 31 16.46 20.45 -1.44
C ALA A 31 17.44 20.23 -2.61
N GLU A 32 17.89 21.31 -3.28
CA GLU A 32 18.86 21.18 -4.38
C GLU A 32 20.16 20.51 -3.91
N ARG A 33 20.68 20.92 -2.74
CA ARG A 33 21.87 20.29 -2.14
C ARG A 33 21.62 18.84 -1.75
N ALA A 34 20.46 18.54 -1.16
CA ALA A 34 20.11 17.20 -0.73
C ALA A 34 19.96 16.23 -1.91
N VAL A 35 19.41 16.70 -3.04
CA VAL A 35 19.36 15.92 -4.28
C VAL A 35 20.75 15.67 -4.85
N GLN A 36 21.61 16.69 -4.90
CA GLN A 36 22.99 16.53 -5.37
C GLN A 36 23.79 15.52 -4.51
N GLN A 37 23.46 15.43 -3.22
CA GLN A 37 24.06 14.48 -2.29
C GLN A 37 23.39 13.09 -2.30
N GLY A 38 22.38 12.87 -3.15
CA GLY A 38 21.65 11.61 -3.25
C GLY A 38 20.76 11.28 -2.05
N ARG A 39 20.48 12.26 -1.17
CA ARG A 39 19.61 12.06 0.01
C ARG A 39 18.12 12.20 -0.34
N GLU A 40 17.82 12.96 -1.37
CA GLU A 40 16.47 13.18 -1.88
C GLU A 40 16.43 12.82 -3.36
N GLN A 41 15.33 12.23 -3.81
CA GLN A 41 15.16 11.81 -5.20
C GLN A 41 13.85 12.33 -5.76
N VAL A 42 13.92 12.75 -7.01
CA VAL A 42 12.80 13.32 -7.73
C VAL A 42 12.10 12.23 -8.54
N PHE A 43 10.78 12.25 -8.50
CA PHE A 43 9.93 11.32 -9.24
C PHE A 43 8.81 12.06 -9.97
N ARG A 44 8.35 11.46 -11.06
CA ARG A 44 7.20 11.90 -11.84
C ARG A 44 6.14 10.81 -11.92
N LEU A 45 4.88 11.22 -11.93
CA LEU A 45 3.69 10.41 -12.21
C LEU A 45 2.72 11.24 -13.06
N GLY A 46 2.75 11.05 -14.38
CA GLY A 46 2.03 11.91 -15.32
C GLY A 46 2.48 13.37 -15.18
N GLU A 47 1.54 14.26 -14.89
CA GLU A 47 1.80 15.69 -14.64
C GLU A 47 2.16 16.01 -13.18
N THR A 48 2.24 14.99 -12.31
CA THR A 48 2.59 15.17 -10.90
C THR A 48 4.08 14.92 -10.68
N VAL A 49 4.76 15.86 -10.04
CA VAL A 49 6.17 15.78 -9.65
C VAL A 49 6.28 15.74 -8.14
N MET A 50 7.11 14.85 -7.63
CA MET A 50 7.37 14.69 -6.20
C MET A 50 8.86 14.66 -5.90
N LEU A 51 9.24 15.25 -4.78
CA LEU A 51 10.55 15.11 -4.17
C LEU A 51 10.41 14.24 -2.93
N LEU A 52 11.08 13.10 -2.92
CA LEU A 52 10.96 12.07 -1.90
C LEU A 52 12.29 11.88 -1.16
N ARG A 53 12.19 11.60 0.14
CA ARG A 53 13.33 11.30 1.01
C ARG A 53 13.03 10.05 1.84
N ALA A 54 13.99 9.14 1.92
CA ALA A 54 13.93 8.04 2.87
C ALA A 54 14.51 8.51 4.21
N GLU A 55 13.76 8.31 5.30
CA GLU A 55 14.24 8.58 6.66
C GLU A 55 14.16 7.32 7.52
N PRO A 56 15.24 6.96 8.25
CA PRO A 56 15.14 5.95 9.30
C PRO A 56 14.35 6.51 10.49
N LEU A 57 13.46 5.69 11.02
CA LEU A 57 12.79 5.88 12.30
C LEU A 57 13.48 5.04 13.38
N SER A 58 13.01 5.19 14.63
CA SER A 58 13.42 4.30 15.71
C SER A 58 13.03 2.85 15.41
N GLU A 59 13.79 1.92 16.01
CA GLU A 59 13.50 0.47 15.96
C GLU A 59 13.61 -0.14 14.55
N GLY A 60 14.46 0.44 13.69
CA GLY A 60 14.72 -0.11 12.35
C GLY A 60 13.59 0.09 11.34
N ARG A 61 12.62 0.95 11.67
CA ARG A 61 11.53 1.33 10.76
C ARG A 61 11.99 2.40 9.78
N HIS A 62 11.28 2.52 8.66
CA HIS A 62 11.58 3.50 7.63
C HIS A 62 10.34 4.32 7.28
N GLU A 63 10.53 5.63 7.14
CA GLU A 63 9.50 6.56 6.71
C GLU A 63 9.87 7.20 5.37
N LEU A 64 8.91 7.22 4.45
CA LEU A 64 9.05 7.99 3.22
C LEU A 64 8.52 9.40 3.46
N VAL A 65 9.37 10.39 3.32
CA VAL A 65 9.00 11.80 3.44
C VAL A 65 8.75 12.39 2.06
N VAL A 66 7.52 12.88 1.85
CA VAL A 66 7.16 13.70 0.68
C VAL A 66 7.57 15.13 1.01
N VAL A 67 8.74 15.53 0.53
CA VAL A 67 9.36 16.84 0.77
C VAL A 67 8.61 17.92 -0.01
N ALA A 68 8.26 17.62 -1.26
CA ALA A 68 7.42 18.48 -2.08
C ALA A 68 6.58 17.67 -3.06
N LEU A 69 5.42 18.21 -3.40
CA LEU A 69 4.50 17.67 -4.39
C LEU A 69 3.89 18.83 -5.17
N VAL A 70 3.95 18.74 -6.50
CA VAL A 70 3.30 19.67 -7.43
C VAL A 70 2.54 18.86 -8.47
N GLY A 71 1.30 19.25 -8.74
CA GLY A 71 0.38 18.53 -9.61
C GLY A 71 -0.87 18.07 -8.88
N GLU A 72 -1.34 16.87 -9.21
CA GLU A 72 -2.61 16.32 -8.75
C GLU A 72 -2.44 15.61 -7.40
N MET A 73 -3.17 16.07 -6.37
CA MET A 73 -2.95 15.62 -4.99
C MET A 73 -3.32 14.14 -4.80
N ALA A 74 -4.38 13.63 -5.46
CA ALA A 74 -4.78 12.24 -5.34
C ALA A 74 -3.74 11.32 -5.98
N ALA A 75 -3.36 11.58 -7.25
CA ALA A 75 -2.33 10.83 -7.94
C ALA A 75 -1.00 10.84 -7.18
N GLY A 76 -0.54 12.00 -6.72
CA GLY A 76 0.71 12.08 -5.96
C GLY A 76 0.64 11.34 -4.62
N THR A 77 -0.46 11.48 -3.87
CA THR A 77 -0.62 10.78 -2.58
C THR A 77 -0.66 9.26 -2.78
N LEU A 78 -1.48 8.76 -3.73
CA LEU A 78 -1.58 7.33 -4.01
C LEU A 78 -0.28 6.77 -4.62
N GLY A 79 0.38 7.55 -5.48
CA GLY A 79 1.69 7.22 -6.04
C GLY A 79 2.76 7.06 -4.97
N ALA A 80 2.82 8.00 -4.01
CA ALA A 80 3.71 7.91 -2.86
C ALA A 80 3.40 6.68 -1.99
N VAL A 81 2.11 6.41 -1.69
CA VAL A 81 1.67 5.21 -0.94
C VAL A 81 2.12 3.91 -1.61
N ASN A 82 1.89 3.79 -2.91
CA ASN A 82 2.28 2.59 -3.66
C ASN A 82 3.81 2.46 -3.72
N HIS A 83 4.54 3.55 -3.93
CA HIS A 83 5.99 3.55 -3.95
C HIS A 83 6.58 3.13 -2.60
N ALA A 84 6.08 3.71 -1.51
CA ALA A 84 6.52 3.39 -0.16
C ALA A 84 6.28 1.91 0.18
N ARG A 85 5.10 1.38 -0.16
CA ARG A 85 4.79 -0.05 0.02
C ARG A 85 5.69 -0.95 -0.81
N ALA A 86 5.96 -0.60 -2.05
CA ALA A 86 6.83 -1.38 -2.94
C ALA A 86 8.27 -1.49 -2.42
N HIS A 87 8.73 -0.47 -1.68
CA HIS A 87 10.09 -0.40 -1.13
C HIS A 87 10.17 -0.71 0.37
N GLY A 88 9.09 -1.21 0.97
CA GLY A 88 9.10 -1.68 2.36
C GLY A 88 9.17 -0.59 3.43
N PHE A 89 8.75 0.63 3.14
CA PHE A 89 8.57 1.67 4.15
C PHE A 89 7.38 1.33 5.06
N ASP A 90 7.38 1.85 6.30
CA ASP A 90 6.32 1.63 7.30
C ASP A 90 5.25 2.73 7.29
N SER A 91 5.65 3.93 6.89
CA SER A 91 4.80 5.11 6.85
C SER A 91 5.21 6.10 5.78
N ILE A 92 4.30 7.03 5.48
CA ILE A 92 4.59 8.24 4.73
C ILE A 92 4.33 9.45 5.61
N ARG A 93 5.20 10.45 5.52
CA ARG A 93 5.00 11.78 6.11
C ARG A 93 5.06 12.85 5.02
N ALA A 94 4.16 13.82 5.07
CA ALA A 94 4.09 14.90 4.10
C ALA A 94 3.78 16.22 4.79
N HIS A 95 4.35 17.30 4.25
CA HIS A 95 4.19 18.65 4.74
C HIS A 95 3.21 19.40 3.83
N PHE A 96 2.11 19.89 4.38
CA PHE A 96 1.07 20.60 3.63
C PHE A 96 0.85 22.01 4.19
N PHE A 97 0.87 23.00 3.32
CA PHE A 97 0.46 24.38 3.65
C PHE A 97 -1.00 24.67 3.29
N ARG A 98 -1.70 23.72 2.64
CA ARG A 98 -3.08 23.91 2.22
C ARG A 98 -4.04 23.47 3.34
N PRO A 99 -4.92 24.36 3.84
CA PRO A 99 -5.96 23.95 4.76
C PRO A 99 -6.88 22.94 4.07
N GLY A 100 -7.17 21.82 4.73
CA GLY A 100 -8.07 20.78 4.22
C GLY A 100 -7.41 19.59 3.50
N ALA A 101 -6.08 19.56 3.35
CA ALA A 101 -5.37 18.40 2.80
C ALA A 101 -5.69 17.10 3.58
N GLU A 102 -5.67 17.17 4.91
CA GLU A 102 -6.04 16.05 5.80
C GLU A 102 -7.47 15.56 5.52
N ARG A 103 -8.44 16.48 5.49
CA ARG A 103 -9.85 16.15 5.21
C ARG A 103 -10.00 15.52 3.83
N TYR A 104 -9.32 16.05 2.82
CA TYR A 104 -9.34 15.51 1.46
C TYR A 104 -8.81 14.08 1.43
N ILE A 105 -7.61 13.85 1.98
CA ILE A 105 -6.99 12.52 2.03
C ILE A 105 -7.88 11.53 2.80
N ARG A 106 -8.43 11.93 3.95
CA ARG A 106 -9.30 11.07 4.77
C ARG A 106 -10.61 10.74 4.08
N LYS A 107 -11.28 11.73 3.48
CA LYS A 107 -12.66 11.56 2.96
C LYS A 107 -12.70 11.08 1.51
N GLN A 108 -11.81 11.59 0.66
CA GLN A 108 -11.79 11.26 -0.76
C GLN A 108 -10.92 10.03 -1.05
N LEU A 109 -9.71 9.97 -0.48
CA LEU A 109 -8.80 8.84 -0.71
C LEU A 109 -9.03 7.68 0.26
N LYS A 110 -9.86 7.89 1.31
CA LYS A 110 -10.17 6.88 2.35
C LYS A 110 -8.92 6.33 3.03
N LEU A 111 -7.90 7.17 3.18
CA LEU A 111 -6.63 6.80 3.83
C LEU A 111 -6.65 7.19 5.32
N PRO A 112 -6.03 6.36 6.19
CA PRO A 112 -5.91 6.65 7.63
C PRO A 112 -4.81 7.69 7.87
N VAL A 113 -5.11 8.93 7.51
CA VAL A 113 -4.20 10.06 7.71
C VAL A 113 -4.39 10.69 9.08
N GLU A 114 -3.28 10.96 9.76
CA GLU A 114 -3.20 11.63 11.06
C GLU A 114 -2.36 12.90 10.93
N GLU A 115 -2.79 14.00 11.55
CA GLU A 115 -1.94 15.18 11.74
C GLU A 115 -1.05 14.95 12.97
N ILE A 116 0.28 14.88 12.75
CA ILE A 116 1.24 14.60 13.82
C ILE A 116 1.93 15.85 14.36
N ALA A 117 1.91 16.96 13.61
CA ALA A 117 2.44 18.24 14.04
C ALA A 117 1.81 19.40 13.26
N ARG A 118 1.77 20.56 13.91
CA ARG A 118 1.30 21.82 13.35
C ARG A 118 2.33 22.92 13.60
N ARG A 119 2.75 23.65 12.56
CA ARG A 119 3.70 24.77 12.67
C ARG A 119 3.17 25.97 11.88
N GLY A 120 2.46 26.86 12.56
CA GLY A 120 1.73 27.95 11.88
C GLY A 120 0.71 27.39 10.89
N ASP A 121 0.90 27.67 9.60
CA ASP A 121 0.06 27.16 8.50
C ASP A 121 0.51 25.82 7.95
N GLU A 122 1.67 25.32 8.37
CA GLU A 122 2.16 24.00 7.99
C GLU A 122 1.45 22.92 8.82
N ARG A 123 0.97 21.89 8.12
CA ARG A 123 0.36 20.69 8.67
C ARG A 123 1.22 19.50 8.28
N VAL A 124 1.75 18.79 9.26
CA VAL A 124 2.53 17.57 9.02
C VAL A 124 1.61 16.39 9.17
N LEU A 125 1.35 15.72 8.05
CA LEU A 125 0.44 14.59 7.98
C LEU A 125 1.22 13.29 7.83
N ARG A 126 0.78 12.24 8.52
CA ARG A 126 1.35 10.90 8.45
C ARG A 126 0.28 9.87 8.10
N ILE A 127 0.67 8.90 7.28
CA ILE A 127 -0.13 7.70 7.00
C ILE A 127 0.74 6.50 7.41
N ARG A 128 0.31 5.75 8.41
CA ARG A 128 0.97 4.50 8.81
C ARG A 128 0.33 3.33 8.07
N PHE A 129 1.14 2.43 7.54
CA PHE A 129 0.60 1.29 6.79
C PHE A 129 -0.02 0.22 7.69
N ALA A 130 0.37 0.18 8.97
CA ALA A 130 -0.30 -0.63 9.98
C ALA A 130 -1.80 -0.30 10.11
N ASP A 131 -2.17 0.97 9.90
CA ASP A 131 -3.55 1.46 10.06
C ASP A 131 -4.37 1.31 8.78
N MET A 132 -3.74 0.97 7.64
CA MET A 132 -4.41 0.83 6.35
C MET A 132 -5.18 -0.47 6.18
N GLY A 133 -5.19 -1.37 7.18
CA GLY A 133 -5.89 -2.64 7.14
C GLY A 133 -5.33 -3.57 6.06
N GLY A 134 -4.44 -4.50 6.46
CA GLY A 134 -3.83 -5.41 5.50
C GLY A 134 -2.63 -6.18 6.06
N ARG A 135 -2.78 -6.79 7.24
CA ARG A 135 -1.88 -7.89 7.64
C ARG A 135 -2.43 -9.19 7.06
N SER A 136 -2.12 -9.43 5.79
CA SER A 136 -1.96 -10.81 5.30
C SER A 136 -0.48 -11.03 5.00
N SER A 137 0.38 -10.82 6.00
CA SER A 137 1.67 -11.49 6.03
C SER A 137 1.41 -12.93 6.47
N SER A 138 1.07 -13.79 5.51
CA SER A 138 0.94 -15.23 5.71
C SER A 138 2.32 -15.82 6.04
N GLN A 139 2.78 -15.63 7.27
CA GLN A 139 3.85 -16.44 7.83
C GLN A 139 3.17 -17.70 8.35
N SER A 140 3.17 -18.74 7.52
CA SER A 140 2.64 -20.05 7.86
C SER A 140 3.38 -20.60 9.08
N ARG A 141 2.75 -20.48 10.25
CA ARG A 141 3.07 -21.29 11.43
C ARG A 141 1.78 -21.96 11.89
N GLN A 142 1.65 -23.21 11.44
CA GLN A 142 1.03 -24.34 12.13
C GLN A 142 -0.38 -24.11 12.70
N SER A 143 -1.37 -24.57 11.94
CA SER A 143 -2.78 -24.59 12.32
C SER A 143 -3.00 -25.51 13.53
N ASN A 144 -3.31 -24.94 14.69
CA ASN A 144 -4.13 -25.67 15.68
C ASN A 144 -5.58 -25.50 15.25
N ILE A 145 -6.18 -26.57 14.74
CA ILE A 145 -7.58 -26.66 14.35
C ILE A 145 -8.41 -26.75 15.62
N THR A 146 -9.21 -25.72 15.92
CA THR A 146 -10.28 -25.80 16.93
C THR A 146 -11.56 -26.22 16.21
N THR A 147 -11.96 -27.47 16.39
CA THR A 147 -13.25 -27.98 15.88
C THR A 147 -14.37 -27.56 16.84
N THR A 148 -15.28 -26.69 16.40
CA THR A 148 -16.56 -26.44 17.07
C THR A 148 -17.63 -27.36 16.46
N THR A 149 -18.13 -28.31 17.24
CA THR A 149 -19.27 -29.17 16.87
C THR A 149 -20.56 -28.49 17.31
N ASN A 150 -21.42 -28.09 16.37
CA ASN A 150 -22.78 -27.65 16.65
C ASN A 150 -23.66 -28.90 16.88
N THR A 151 -24.15 -29.09 18.10
CA THR A 151 -25.11 -30.14 18.44
C THR A 151 -26.52 -29.70 18.07
N SER A 152 -27.17 -30.43 17.17
CA SER A 152 -28.59 -30.23 16.82
C SER A 152 -29.49 -30.66 17.98
N GLY A 153 -30.27 -29.72 18.51
CA GLY A 153 -31.34 -29.99 19.47
C GLY A 153 -32.67 -29.47 18.94
N SER A 154 -33.49 -30.36 18.37
CA SER A 154 -34.87 -30.06 17.98
C SER A 154 -35.74 -29.96 19.23
N ALA A 155 -36.35 -28.79 19.46
CA ALA A 155 -37.55 -28.69 20.29
C ALA A 155 -38.45 -27.57 19.73
N ALA A 156 -39.71 -27.96 19.50
CA ALA A 156 -40.72 -27.24 18.78
C ALA A 156 -41.42 -26.15 19.61
N ALA A 157 -41.88 -25.09 18.92
CA ALA A 157 -43.07 -24.26 19.15
C ALA A 157 -42.81 -22.94 18.41
N GLY A 158 -43.57 -22.45 17.44
CA GLY A 158 -44.96 -22.66 17.08
C GLY A 158 -45.51 -21.28 16.74
N ARG A 159 -46.19 -21.17 15.59
CA ARG A 159 -47.10 -20.10 15.15
C ARG A 159 -46.53 -19.05 14.16
N ASP A 160 -47.38 -18.78 13.17
CA ASP A 160 -47.43 -17.80 12.07
C ASP A 160 -46.29 -17.66 11.03
N ASN A 161 -46.59 -18.23 9.84
CA ASN A 161 -46.05 -17.90 8.52
C ASN A 161 -46.24 -16.42 8.18
N TYR A 162 -45.19 -15.75 7.68
CA TYR A 162 -45.06 -15.20 6.32
C TYR A 162 -43.78 -14.36 6.23
N GLY A 163 -42.74 -14.91 5.61
CA GLY A 163 -41.49 -14.20 5.36
C GLY A 163 -40.50 -15.10 4.65
N VAL A 164 -40.59 -15.13 3.32
CA VAL A 164 -39.69 -15.85 2.42
C VAL A 164 -38.23 -15.52 2.76
N MET A 165 -37.49 -16.51 3.27
CA MET A 165 -36.03 -16.49 3.25
C MET A 165 -35.58 -17.23 1.99
N LEU A 166 -35.18 -16.46 0.97
CA LEU A 166 -34.48 -16.98 -0.19
C LEU A 166 -33.06 -17.37 0.21
N ALA A 167 -32.92 -18.56 0.82
CA ALA A 167 -31.65 -19.27 0.87
C ALA A 167 -31.48 -20.00 -0.46
N GLY A 168 -30.90 -19.31 -1.43
CA GLY A 168 -30.30 -19.95 -2.61
C GLY A 168 -29.01 -20.64 -2.19
N VAL A 169 -29.14 -21.81 -1.57
CA VAL A 169 -28.06 -22.81 -1.58
C VAL A 169 -28.01 -23.36 -3.00
N ASN A 170 -27.04 -22.90 -3.77
CA ASN A 170 -26.57 -23.66 -4.91
C ASN A 170 -25.29 -24.34 -4.44
N ASP A 171 -25.43 -25.58 -4.02
CA ASP A 171 -24.32 -26.50 -3.84
C ASP A 171 -23.64 -26.65 -5.20
N SER A 172 -22.57 -25.89 -5.38
CA SER A 172 -21.56 -26.18 -6.37
C SER A 172 -20.27 -26.34 -5.60
N ASP A 173 -19.98 -27.59 -5.26
CA ASP A 173 -18.65 -28.05 -4.89
C ASP A 173 -17.68 -27.71 -6.02
N ILE A 174 -17.10 -26.51 -6.01
CA ILE A 174 -15.95 -26.19 -6.85
C ILE A 174 -14.73 -26.81 -6.15
N ASN A 175 -14.57 -28.10 -6.37
CA ASN A 175 -13.36 -28.82 -6.00
C ASN A 175 -12.30 -28.56 -7.08
N LEU A 176 -11.61 -27.41 -7.01
CA LEU A 176 -10.46 -27.10 -7.87
C LEU A 176 -9.22 -27.82 -7.32
N THR A 177 -9.11 -29.12 -7.58
CA THR A 177 -7.85 -29.84 -7.42
C THR A 177 -6.96 -29.53 -8.61
N MET A 178 -6.07 -28.54 -8.46
CA MET A 178 -4.97 -28.30 -9.40
C MET A 178 -4.01 -29.50 -9.35
N ASN A 179 -3.99 -30.30 -10.41
CA ASN A 179 -2.92 -31.28 -10.63
C ASN A 179 -1.60 -30.54 -10.82
N VAL A 180 -0.71 -30.63 -9.83
CA VAL A 180 0.68 -30.20 -9.98
C VAL A 180 1.37 -31.18 -10.93
N ILE A 181 1.64 -30.75 -12.16
CA ILE A 181 2.47 -31.49 -13.11
C ILE A 181 3.89 -31.53 -12.54
N LYS A 182 4.26 -32.69 -11.99
CA LYS A 182 5.61 -33.01 -11.53
C LYS A 182 6.41 -33.48 -12.75
N LEU A 183 7.16 -32.58 -13.39
CA LEU A 183 8.18 -32.98 -14.35
C LEU A 183 9.30 -33.69 -13.60
N ARG A 184 9.29 -35.03 -13.64
CA ARG A 184 10.41 -35.87 -13.22
C ARG A 184 11.39 -35.99 -14.38
N ASN A 185 12.65 -35.63 -14.13
CA ASN A 185 13.80 -36.07 -14.91
C ASN A 185 13.80 -37.60 -14.99
N VAL A 186 13.85 -38.15 -16.20
CA VAL A 186 14.17 -39.57 -16.44
C VAL A 186 15.35 -39.61 -17.39
N CYS A 187 16.50 -40.01 -16.85
CA CYS A 187 17.69 -40.40 -17.61
C CYS A 187 17.37 -41.67 -18.41
N PHE A 188 17.65 -41.67 -19.72
CA PHE A 188 17.65 -42.88 -20.53
C PHE A 188 19.09 -43.35 -20.78
N HIS A 189 19.39 -44.55 -20.30
CA HIS A 189 20.56 -45.34 -20.64
C HIS A 189 20.39 -45.91 -22.06
N GLN A 190 21.30 -45.61 -22.98
CA GLN A 190 21.45 -46.35 -24.24
C GLN A 190 22.39 -47.55 -24.02
N LYS A 191 21.90 -48.76 -24.29
CA LYS A 191 22.75 -49.91 -24.62
C LYS A 191 22.88 -49.99 -26.16
N PRO A 192 24.08 -50.13 -26.71
CA PRO A 192 24.26 -50.41 -28.13
C PRO A 192 24.14 -51.92 -28.40
N SER A 193 23.43 -52.27 -29.47
CA SER A 193 23.44 -53.61 -30.06
C SER A 193 24.34 -53.62 -31.28
N ARG A 194 25.47 -54.33 -31.20
CA ARG A 194 25.99 -55.25 -32.21
C ARG A 194 26.83 -56.30 -31.52
#